data_AF-A0A6J4Q8P8-F1
#
_entry.id   AF-A0A6J4Q8P8-F1
#
_cell.length_a   1.000
_cell.length_b   1.000
_cell.length_c   1.000
_cell.angle_alpha   90.00
_cell.angle_beta   90.00
_cell.angle_gamma   90.00
#
_symmetry.space_group_name_H-M   'P 1'
#
loop_
_entity.id
_entity.type
_entity.pdbx_description
1 polymer ?
#
loop_
_entity_poly.entity_id
_entity_poly.type
_entity_poly.pdbx_seq_one_letter_code
_entity_poly.pdbx_strand_id
1 'polypeptide(L)'
;MLVCTGGDCKKRGAKDIRKALKDEIRSEGILSEVRVDAVDCLGLCKHGPNIIVYDGADPKGTWYTGLDEDEAREVVGQHLKQGEPVERLAAGRRARKARK
;
A
#
# COMPACT_ATOMS: atom_id res chain seq x y z
N MET A 1 4.49 -6.08 2.67
CA MET A 1 3.21 -5.37 2.45
C MET A 1 2.06 -6.36 2.29
N LEU A 2 0.86 -5.94 2.71
CA LEU A 2 -0.37 -6.71 2.60
C LEU A 2 -1.29 -6.07 1.56
N VAL A 3 -1.89 -6.87 0.69
CA VAL A 3 -2.87 -6.42 -0.32
C VAL A 3 -4.22 -7.03 -0.01
N CYS A 4 -5.23 -6.19 0.21
CA CYS A 4 -6.59 -6.66 0.48
C CYS A 4 -7.19 -7.29 -0.77
N THR A 5 -7.60 -8.55 -0.65
CA THR A 5 -8.30 -9.31 -1.69
C THR A 5 -9.67 -9.79 -1.22
N GLY A 6 -10.26 -9.10 -0.24
CA GLY A 6 -11.66 -9.26 0.14
C GLY A 6 -12.61 -8.92 -1.02
N GLY A 7 -13.87 -9.33 -0.91
CA GLY A 7 -14.86 -9.28 -2.01
C GLY A 7 -14.93 -7.92 -2.73
N ASP A 8 -15.02 -6.82 -2.00
CA ASP A 8 -15.13 -5.48 -2.60
C ASP A 8 -13.81 -4.99 -3.20
N CYS A 9 -12.67 -5.26 -2.57
CA CYS A 9 -11.37 -4.90 -3.14
C CYS A 9 -11.10 -5.69 -4.43
N LYS A 10 -11.48 -6.98 -4.49
CA LYS A 10 -11.44 -7.78 -5.72
C LYS A 10 -12.27 -7.16 -6.83
N LYS A 11 -13.53 -6.78 -6.54
CA LYS A 11 -14.43 -6.13 -7.51
C LYS A 11 -13.91 -4.77 -8.00
N ARG A 12 -13.10 -4.09 -7.18
CA ARG A 12 -12.50 -2.78 -7.46
C ARG A 12 -11.08 -2.86 -8.07
N GLY A 13 -10.66 -4.03 -8.56
CA GLY A 13 -9.39 -4.16 -9.28
C GLY A 13 -8.17 -4.53 -8.43
N ALA A 14 -8.34 -5.05 -7.21
CA ALA A 14 -7.19 -5.44 -6.36
C ALA A 14 -6.23 -6.47 -7.02
N LYS A 15 -6.71 -7.23 -8.02
CA LYS A 15 -5.86 -8.12 -8.81
C LYS A 15 -4.85 -7.32 -9.65
N ASP A 16 -5.30 -6.26 -10.28
CA ASP A 16 -4.49 -5.41 -11.16
C ASP A 16 -3.54 -4.54 -10.35
N ILE A 17 -4.02 -4.00 -9.22
CA ILE A 17 -3.17 -3.35 -8.20
C ILE A 17 -2.04 -4.28 -7.76
N ARG A 18 -2.35 -5.53 -7.38
CA ARG A 18 -1.34 -6.49 -6.96
C ARG A 18 -0.35 -6.83 -8.08
N LYS A 19 -0.80 -6.82 -9.34
CA LYS A 19 0.07 -7.04 -10.49
C LYS A 19 1.02 -5.85 -10.68
N ALA A 20 0.48 -4.63 -10.71
CA ALA A 20 1.26 -3.39 -10.83
C ALA A 20 2.33 -3.29 -9.75
N LEU A 21 1.98 -3.56 -8.48
CA LEU A 21 2.95 -3.60 -7.37
C LEU A 21 4.09 -4.58 -7.62
N LYS A 22 3.79 -5.81 -8.05
CA LYS A 22 4.81 -6.84 -8.27
C LYS A 22 5.72 -6.53 -9.45
N ASP A 23 5.15 -6.00 -10.53
CA ASP A 23 5.91 -5.62 -11.71
C ASP A 23 6.86 -4.48 -11.38
N GLU A 24 6.39 -3.46 -10.65
CA GLU A 24 7.21 -2.32 -10.24
C GLU A 24 8.29 -2.73 -9.23
N ILE A 25 7.98 -3.57 -8.24
CA ILE A 25 8.99 -4.13 -7.30
C ILE A 25 10.10 -4.85 -8.05
N ARG A 26 9.76 -5.57 -9.13
CA ARG A 26 10.73 -6.25 -9.98
C ARG A 26 11.54 -5.25 -10.81
N SER A 27 10.90 -4.23 -11.36
CA SER A 27 11.53 -3.15 -12.14
C SER A 27 12.56 -2.37 -11.30
N GLU A 28 12.21 -2.06 -10.05
CA GLU A 28 13.04 -1.32 -9.10
C GLU A 28 14.17 -2.15 -8.45
N GLY A 29 14.23 -3.45 -8.75
CA GLY A 29 15.28 -4.36 -8.28
C GLY A 29 15.18 -4.72 -6.78
N ILE A 30 14.06 -4.46 -6.12
CA ILE A 30 13.86 -4.64 -4.66
C ILE A 30 13.07 -5.91 -4.31
N LEU A 31 13.09 -6.91 -5.20
CA LEU A 31 12.32 -8.15 -5.05
C LEU A 31 12.72 -8.98 -3.83
N SER A 32 13.99 -8.88 -3.39
CA SER A 32 14.50 -9.55 -2.18
C SER A 32 14.16 -8.81 -0.88
N GLU A 33 13.73 -7.56 -0.96
CA GLU A 33 13.47 -6.69 0.19
C GLU A 33 11.97 -6.61 0.51
N VAL A 34 11.12 -6.72 -0.51
CA VAL A 34 9.67 -6.55 -0.37
C VAL A 34 8.94 -7.88 -0.50
N ARG A 35 8.30 -8.31 0.59
CA ARG A 35 7.32 -9.40 0.57
C ARG A 35 5.91 -8.86 0.29
N VAL A 36 5.19 -9.47 -0.67
CA VAL A 36 3.81 -9.08 -1.02
C VAL A 36 2.84 -10.24 -0.75
N ASP A 37 2.06 -10.13 0.33
CA ASP A 37 1.05 -11.12 0.69
C ASP A 37 -0.35 -10.62 0.34
N ALA A 38 -1.19 -11.53 -0.17
CA ALA A 38 -2.62 -11.28 -0.33
C ALA A 38 -3.34 -11.68 0.96
N VAL A 39 -4.20 -10.81 1.47
CA VAL A 39 -5.01 -11.07 2.66
C VAL A 39 -6.49 -10.96 2.32
N ASP A 40 -7.34 -11.48 3.18
CA ASP A 40 -8.78 -11.28 3.06
C ASP A 40 -9.17 -9.85 3.48
N CYS A 41 -10.45 -9.61 3.75
CA CYS A 41 -10.99 -8.29 4.08
C CYS A 41 -10.26 -7.60 5.25
N LEU A 42 -9.86 -6.35 5.03
CA LEU A 42 -9.28 -5.46 6.04
C LEU A 42 -10.30 -4.52 6.72
N GLY A 43 -11.61 -4.72 6.49
CA GLY A 43 -12.68 -3.93 7.10
C GLY A 43 -12.95 -2.55 6.49
N LEU A 44 -12.12 -2.08 5.55
CA LEU A 44 -12.26 -0.77 4.88
C LEU A 44 -12.86 -0.88 3.46
N CYS A 45 -13.88 -1.72 3.28
CA CYS A 45 -14.45 -2.02 1.95
C CYS A 45 -14.89 -0.78 1.16
N LYS A 46 -15.43 0.24 1.84
CA LYS A 46 -15.90 1.49 1.22
C LYS A 46 -14.79 2.31 0.57
N HIS A 47 -13.54 2.09 0.99
CA HIS A 47 -12.37 2.81 0.54
C HIS A 47 -11.42 1.93 -0.28
N GLY A 48 -11.80 0.70 -0.64
CA GLY A 48 -10.92 -0.18 -1.41
C GLY A 48 -10.65 0.30 -2.84
N PRO A 49 -9.59 -0.20 -3.50
CA PRO A 49 -8.62 -1.22 -3.03
C PRO A 49 -7.69 -0.73 -1.92
N ASN A 50 -7.38 -1.61 -0.96
CA ASN A 50 -6.59 -1.25 0.23
C ASN A 50 -5.30 -2.07 0.32
N ILE A 51 -4.20 -1.42 0.71
CA ILE A 51 -2.93 -2.07 1.04
C ILE A 51 -2.36 -1.53 2.36
N ILE A 52 -1.49 -2.31 2.98
CA ILE A 52 -0.70 -1.90 4.15
C ILE A 52 0.77 -2.14 3.85
N VAL A 53 1.60 -1.12 4.02
CA VAL A 53 3.06 -1.24 3.93
C VAL A 53 3.64 -1.21 5.34
N TYR A 54 4.47 -2.22 5.63
CA TYR A 54 5.27 -2.31 6.84
C TYR A 54 6.73 -2.16 6.42
N ASP A 55 7.33 -1.01 6.74
CA ASP A 55 8.67 -0.57 6.32
C ASP A 55 9.63 -0.37 7.52
N GLY A 56 9.17 -0.71 8.74
CA GLY A 56 9.94 -0.57 9.97
C GLY A 56 9.92 0.84 10.58
N ALA A 57 9.45 1.86 9.84
CA ALA A 57 9.32 3.22 10.34
C ALA A 57 8.07 3.38 11.21
N ASP A 58 6.92 2.84 10.78
CA ASP A 58 5.70 2.79 11.58
C ASP A 58 5.31 1.33 11.91
N PRO A 59 5.32 0.91 13.19
CA PRO A 59 4.91 -0.44 13.57
C PRO A 59 3.45 -0.74 13.25
N LYS A 60 2.59 0.27 13.06
CA LYS A 60 1.19 0.10 12.66
C LYS A 60 1.03 -0.08 11.15
N GLY A 61 2.07 0.21 10.38
CA GLY A 61 2.08 0.21 8.92
C GLY A 61 1.35 1.40 8.33
N THR A 62 1.81 1.84 7.15
CA THR A 62 1.14 2.89 6.38
C THR A 62 0.02 2.26 5.56
N TRP A 63 -1.19 2.76 5.76
CA TRP A 63 -2.37 2.35 5.02
C TRP A 63 -2.54 3.19 3.77
N TYR A 64 -2.77 2.54 2.64
CA TYR A 64 -3.19 3.19 1.40
C TYR A 64 -4.52 2.62 0.98
N THR A 65 -5.44 3.50 0.62
CA THR A 65 -6.84 3.15 0.34
C THR A 65 -7.27 3.84 -0.94
N GLY A 66 -8.03 3.14 -1.76
CA GLY A 66 -8.62 3.68 -2.99
C GLY A 66 -7.63 3.75 -4.13
N LEU A 67 -6.54 2.97 -4.04
CA LEU A 67 -5.47 3.01 -5.02
C LEU A 67 -5.93 2.59 -6.41
N ASP A 68 -5.43 3.30 -7.40
CA ASP A 68 -5.29 2.80 -8.77
C ASP A 68 -3.89 2.21 -9.03
N GLU A 69 -3.67 1.74 -10.25
CA GLU A 69 -2.42 1.07 -10.64
C GLU A 69 -1.22 2.01 -10.68
N ASP A 70 -1.40 3.27 -11.05
CA ASP A 70 -0.33 4.26 -11.13
C ASP A 70 0.10 4.71 -9.72
N GLU A 71 -0.88 4.95 -8.86
CA GLU A 71 -0.64 5.23 -7.45
C GLU A 71 0.01 4.05 -6.74
N ALA A 72 -0.32 2.81 -7.13
CA ALA A 72 0.37 1.63 -6.63
C ALA A 72 1.85 1.60 -7.05
N ARG A 73 2.18 2.00 -8.28
CA ARG A 73 3.59 2.13 -8.73
C ARG A 73 4.32 3.24 -7.95
N GLU A 74 3.67 4.37 -7.72
CA GLU A 74 4.23 5.46 -6.89
C GLU A 74 4.54 5.00 -5.47
N VAL A 75 3.67 4.19 -4.85
CA VAL A 75 3.95 3.58 -3.54
C VAL A 75 5.21 2.71 -3.58
N VAL A 76 5.49 2.00 -4.67
CA VAL A 76 6.74 1.25 -4.78
C VAL A 76 7.94 2.19 -4.91
N GLY A 77 7.90 3.10 -5.88
CA GLY A 77 9.04 3.97 -6.20
C GLY A 77 9.38 5.00 -5.12
N GLN A 78 8.40 5.47 -4.35
CA GLN A 78 8.63 6.40 -3.25
C GLN A 78 8.72 5.67 -1.91
N HIS A 79 7.67 4.97 -1.50
CA HIS A 79 7.62 4.42 -0.14
C HIS A 79 8.55 3.22 0.04
N LEU A 80 8.47 2.22 -0.84
CA LEU A 80 9.27 1.01 -0.67
C LEU A 80 10.73 1.22 -1.05
N LYS A 81 11.00 2.04 -2.07
CA LYS A 81 12.36 2.28 -2.56
C LYS A 81 13.10 3.39 -1.81
N GLN A 82 12.44 4.49 -1.47
CA GLN A 82 13.06 5.64 -0.82
C GLN A 82 12.80 5.68 0.70
N GLY A 83 11.91 4.83 1.21
CA GLY A 83 11.54 4.82 2.63
C GLY A 83 10.59 5.95 3.04
N GLU A 84 10.06 6.69 2.06
CA GLU A 84 9.23 7.88 2.32
C GLU A 84 7.79 7.61 1.89
N PRO A 85 6.81 7.52 2.81
CA PRO A 85 5.49 7.14 2.39
C PRO A 85 4.81 8.27 1.59
N VAL A 86 3.89 7.92 0.69
CA VAL A 86 3.19 8.90 -0.19
C VAL A 86 2.08 9.62 0.59
N GLU A 87 2.36 10.82 1.11
CA GLU A 87 1.49 11.52 2.10
C GLU A 87 0.06 11.76 1.60
N ARG A 88 -0.09 12.13 0.32
CA ARG A 88 -1.41 12.36 -0.29
C ARG A 88 -2.29 11.10 -0.36
N LEU A 89 -1.67 9.91 -0.41
CA LEU A 89 -2.37 8.62 -0.55
C LEU A 89 -2.57 7.91 0.80
N ALA A 90 -1.75 8.26 1.80
CA ALA A 90 -1.77 7.59 3.08
C ALA A 90 -3.06 7.90 3.84
N ALA A 91 -3.82 6.86 4.17
CA ALA A 91 -5.01 6.95 4.99
C ALA A 91 -4.62 7.31 6.43
N GLY A 92 -4.63 8.61 6.74
CA GLY A 92 -4.53 9.10 8.11
C GLY A 92 -3.13 9.44 8.62
N ARG A 93 -2.17 9.86 7.79
CA ARG A 93 -1.03 10.64 8.29
C ARG A 93 -1.44 12.08 8.59
N ARG A 94 -2.29 12.27 9.60
CA ARG A 94 -2.25 13.54 10.33
C ARG A 94 -1.01 13.45 11.22
N ALA A 95 0.04 14.19 10.88
CA ALA A 95 1.14 14.43 11.80
C ALA A 95 0.56 14.71 13.18
N ARG A 96 0.97 13.94 14.19
CA ARG A 96 0.53 14.14 15.56
C ARG A 96 0.87 15.59 15.91
N LYS A 97 -0.12 16.49 16.07
CA LYS A 97 0.14 17.80 16.70
C LYS A 97 0.86 17.49 18.01
N ALA A 98 2.05 18.06 18.19
CA ALA A 98 2.77 17.98 19.46
C ALA A 98 1.76 18.30 20.57
N ARG A 99 1.60 17.37 21.51
CA ARG A 99 0.78 17.64 22.70
C ARG A 99 1.47 18.80 23.42
N LYS A 100 0.80 19.95 23.48
CA LYS A 100 1.16 21.01 24.43
C LYS A 100 0.95 20.51 25.85
#